data_AF-A0A7I8KGJ1-F1
#
_entry.id   AF-A0A7I8KGJ1-F1
#
_cell.length_a   1.000
_cell.length_b   1.000
_cell.length_c   1.000
_cell.angle_alpha   90.00
_cell.angle_beta   90.00
_cell.angle_gamma   90.00
#
_symmetry.space_group_name_H-M   'P 1'
#
loop_
_entity.id
_entity.type
_entity.pdbx_description
1 polymer ?
#
loop_
_entity_poly.entity_id
_entity_poly.type
_entity_poly.pdbx_seq_one_letter_code
_entity_poly.pdbx_strand_id
1 'polypeptide(L)'
;MVIVVVVVGLVCVVIFIPFSSKEVDIAVAVETASLVRFSLDRNALDYALALNLTWSNNGSFVVRYNELRAKVFFSGETFGMAVIPGFSQETRNTSTVSVEFKGQTRMADEAAETYSREKVDGNYEFNVEVDARLWKEKNNRKEEVLETEAISAVVDCWINVALMSNSSSPRTFERTQCRVKF
;
A
#
# COMPACT_ATOMS: atom_id res chain seq x y z
N MET A 1 -28.93 45.26 12.71
CA MET A 1 -29.00 43.79 12.90
C MET A 1 -28.67 43.02 11.63
N VAL A 2 -29.28 43.33 10.48
CA VAL A 2 -29.04 42.63 9.21
C VAL A 2 -27.55 42.59 8.81
N ILE A 3 -26.84 43.71 8.94
CA ILE A 3 -25.40 43.79 8.57
C ILE A 3 -24.54 42.84 9.42
N VAL A 4 -24.84 42.72 10.71
CA VAL A 4 -24.09 41.85 11.63
C VAL A 4 -24.32 40.37 11.28
N VAL A 5 -25.56 40.00 10.93
CA VAL A 5 -25.89 38.62 10.51
C VAL A 5 -25.20 38.25 9.20
N VAL A 6 -25.14 39.17 8.24
CA VAL A 6 -24.45 38.96 6.96
C VAL A 6 -22.94 38.79 7.15
N VAL A 7 -22.33 39.61 8.00
CA VAL A 7 -20.88 39.52 8.28
C VAL A 7 -20.55 38.22 9.03
N VAL A 8 -21.32 37.84 10.04
CA VAL A 8 -21.11 36.58 10.77
C VAL A 8 -21.31 35.37 9.85
N GLY A 9 -22.35 35.38 9.01
CA GLY A 9 -22.59 34.33 8.02
C GLY A 9 -21.43 34.19 7.03
N LEU A 10 -20.89 35.30 6.52
CA LEU A 10 -19.76 35.29 5.59
C LEU A 10 -18.49 34.72 6.27
N VAL A 11 -18.22 35.10 7.51
CA VAL A 11 -17.07 34.59 8.27
C VAL A 11 -17.22 33.09 8.54
N CYS A 12 -18.41 32.62 8.90
CA CYS A 12 -18.67 31.19 9.05
C CYS A 12 -18.46 30.44 7.73
N VAL A 13 -18.96 30.96 6.60
CA VAL A 13 -18.79 30.31 5.29
C VAL A 13 -17.31 30.25 4.90
N VAL A 14 -16.53 31.31 5.09
CA VAL A 14 -15.09 31.34 4.75
C VAL A 14 -14.26 30.40 5.64
N ILE A 15 -14.61 30.29 6.93
CA ILE A 15 -13.94 29.35 7.86
C ILE A 15 -14.34 27.89 7.56
N PHE A 16 -15.56 27.67 7.05
CA PHE A 16 -16.09 26.33 6.76
C PHE A 16 -15.90 25.90 5.30
N ILE A 17 -15.28 26.70 4.44
CA ILE A 17 -14.77 26.17 3.17
C ILE A 17 -13.68 25.17 3.61
N PRO A 18 -13.87 23.86 3.39
CA PRO A 18 -12.77 22.94 3.62
C PRO A 18 -11.61 23.48 2.79
N PHE A 19 -10.47 23.72 3.43
CA PHE A 19 -9.18 23.73 2.76
C PHE A 19 -9.06 22.33 2.14
N SER A 20 -9.75 22.10 1.03
CA SER A 20 -9.55 20.95 0.17
C SER A 20 -8.21 21.27 -0.46
N SER A 21 -7.15 20.92 0.27
CA SER A 21 -5.82 20.87 -0.27
C SER A 21 -5.94 20.17 -1.62
N LYS A 22 -5.26 20.70 -2.63
CA LYS A 22 -5.09 20.01 -3.90
C LYS A 22 -4.24 18.78 -3.59
N GLU A 23 -4.90 17.75 -3.08
CA GLU A 23 -4.30 16.60 -2.43
C GLU A 23 -3.77 15.64 -3.47
N VAL A 24 -2.74 14.92 -3.06
CA VAL A 24 -2.20 13.79 -3.82
C VAL A 24 -3.24 12.68 -3.74
N ASP A 25 -3.85 12.34 -4.88
CA ASP A 25 -4.83 11.26 -4.98
C ASP A 25 -4.13 10.02 -5.53
N ILE A 26 -3.68 9.16 -4.61
CA ILE A 26 -3.03 7.89 -4.91
C ILE A 26 -3.90 6.76 -4.36
N ALA A 27 -4.27 5.84 -5.24
CA ALA A 27 -4.88 4.56 -4.89
C ALA A 27 -3.89 3.42 -5.12
N VAL A 28 -3.86 2.45 -4.21
CA VAL A 28 -3.01 1.26 -4.33
C VAL A 28 -3.86 0.01 -4.16
N ALA A 29 -3.61 -1.00 -5.00
CA ALA A 29 -4.24 -2.30 -4.90
C ALA A 29 -3.22 -3.42 -5.12
N VAL A 30 -3.43 -4.55 -4.46
CA VAL A 30 -2.74 -5.80 -4.80
C VAL A 30 -3.50 -6.45 -5.95
N GLU A 31 -2.87 -6.52 -7.12
CA GLU A 31 -3.45 -7.10 -8.33
C GLU A 31 -3.41 -8.62 -8.28
N THR A 32 -2.24 -9.16 -7.92
CA THR A 32 -1.99 -10.60 -7.84
C THR A 32 -1.07 -10.90 -6.68
N ALA A 33 -1.30 -12.01 -6.00
CA ALA A 33 -0.40 -12.57 -5.00
C ALA A 33 -0.12 -14.05 -5.31
N SER A 34 1.12 -14.47 -5.08
CA SER A 34 1.56 -15.85 -5.28
C SER A 34 2.39 -16.30 -4.10
N LEU A 35 1.87 -17.29 -3.35
CA LEU A 35 2.55 -17.91 -2.23
C LEU A 35 3.05 -19.29 -2.66
N VAL A 36 4.35 -19.42 -2.89
CA VAL A 36 4.99 -20.67 -3.34
C VAL A 36 5.37 -21.55 -2.15
N ARG A 37 5.87 -20.91 -1.09
CA ARG A 37 6.30 -21.58 0.14
C ARG A 37 5.83 -20.78 1.33
N PHE A 38 5.28 -21.49 2.31
CA PHE A 38 4.95 -20.95 3.62
C PHE A 38 4.89 -22.10 4.60
N SER A 39 5.99 -22.31 5.34
CA SER A 39 6.11 -23.42 6.27
C SER A 39 6.79 -22.98 7.54
N LEU A 40 6.06 -23.07 8.65
CA LEU A 40 6.58 -22.87 9.99
C LEU A 40 6.93 -24.23 10.62
N ASP A 41 8.21 -24.44 10.97
CA ASP A 41 8.69 -25.56 11.78
C ASP A 41 9.32 -25.04 13.08
N ARG A 42 8.75 -25.45 14.22
CA ARG A 42 9.00 -24.83 15.53
C ARG A 42 8.75 -23.33 15.43
N ASN A 43 9.80 -22.54 15.24
CA ASN A 43 9.73 -21.08 15.10
C ASN A 43 10.41 -20.58 13.82
N ALA A 44 10.93 -21.48 12.98
CA ALA A 44 11.58 -21.13 11.73
C ALA A 44 10.53 -21.12 10.61
N LEU A 45 10.27 -19.94 10.05
CA LEU A 45 9.37 -19.75 8.93
C LEU A 45 10.17 -19.70 7.63
N ASP A 46 9.96 -20.67 6.73
CA ASP A 46 10.41 -20.61 5.33
C ASP A 46 9.29 -20.06 4.46
N TYR A 47 9.60 -19.03 3.67
CA TYR A 47 8.59 -18.34 2.88
C TYR A 47 9.08 -17.90 1.50
N ALA A 48 8.15 -17.85 0.56
CA ALA A 48 8.32 -17.27 -0.76
C ALA A 48 6.96 -16.72 -1.23
N LEU A 49 6.79 -15.40 -1.10
CA LEU A 49 5.61 -14.63 -1.46
C LEU A 49 5.97 -13.59 -2.52
N ALA A 50 5.24 -13.55 -3.62
CA ALA A 50 5.38 -12.53 -4.66
C ALA A 50 4.05 -11.77 -4.81
N LEU A 51 4.13 -10.45 -4.91
CA LEU A 51 2.96 -9.56 -5.06
C LEU A 51 3.17 -8.64 -6.27
N ASN A 52 2.08 -8.32 -6.96
CA ASN A 52 2.03 -7.22 -7.91
C ASN A 52 1.12 -6.12 -7.33
N LEU A 53 1.71 -4.96 -7.10
CA LEU A 53 1.04 -3.78 -6.56
C LEU A 53 0.76 -2.81 -7.70
N THR A 54 -0.49 -2.44 -7.88
CA THR A 54 -0.92 -1.43 -8.85
C THR A 54 -1.10 -0.09 -8.12
N TRP A 55 -0.26 0.88 -8.46
CA TRP A 55 -0.30 2.26 -7.98
C TRP A 55 -0.99 3.12 -9.03
N SER A 56 -2.03 3.86 -8.64
CA SER A 56 -2.80 4.74 -9.52
C SER A 56 -2.75 6.16 -8.99
N ASN A 57 -2.15 7.05 -9.75
CA ASN A 57 -2.19 8.49 -9.51
C ASN A 57 -3.41 9.08 -10.23
N ASN A 58 -4.50 9.31 -9.51
CA ASN A 58 -5.70 9.96 -10.06
C ASN A 58 -5.60 11.49 -10.01
N GLY A 59 -4.56 11.99 -9.35
CA GLY A 59 -4.29 13.40 -9.15
C GLY A 59 -3.85 14.13 -10.42
N SER A 60 -3.71 15.45 -10.26
CA SER A 60 -3.26 16.36 -11.33
C SER A 60 -1.78 16.76 -11.20
N PHE A 61 -1.02 16.05 -10.36
CA PHE A 61 0.41 16.27 -10.14
C PHE A 61 1.21 15.09 -10.66
N VAL A 62 2.42 15.35 -11.13
CA VAL A 62 3.41 14.29 -11.35
C VAL A 62 3.90 13.85 -9.98
N VAL A 63 3.98 12.55 -9.74
CA VAL A 63 4.42 11.99 -8.47
C VAL A 63 5.69 11.18 -8.69
N ARG A 64 6.76 11.52 -7.97
CA ARG A 64 8.00 10.75 -7.94
C ARG A 64 8.09 9.98 -6.65
N TYR A 65 8.21 8.65 -6.75
CA TYR A 65 8.44 7.75 -5.63
C TYR A 65 9.94 7.46 -5.57
N ASN A 66 10.62 7.87 -4.49
CA ASN A 66 12.08 7.75 -4.41
C ASN A 66 12.51 6.38 -3.90
N GLU A 67 12.02 6.03 -2.71
CA GLU A 67 12.33 4.76 -2.05
C GLU A 67 11.02 4.28 -1.43
N LEU A 68 10.60 3.06 -1.80
CA LEU A 68 9.50 2.40 -1.14
C LEU A 68 10.02 1.15 -0.44
N ARG A 69 9.69 1.03 0.84
CA ARG A 69 10.07 -0.11 1.67
C ARG A 69 8.82 -0.90 1.99
N ALA A 70 8.76 -2.12 1.48
CA ALA A 70 7.66 -3.01 1.74
C ALA A 70 8.03 -3.95 2.89
N LYS A 71 7.11 -4.10 3.85
CA LYS A 71 7.17 -5.07 4.94
C LYS A 71 5.96 -5.97 4.83
N VAL A 72 6.14 -7.25 5.14
CA VAL A 72 5.04 -8.19 5.23
C VAL A 72 4.97 -8.77 6.64
N PHE A 73 3.76 -8.78 7.17
CA PHE A 73 3.44 -9.20 8.51
C PHE A 73 2.57 -10.44 8.50
N PHE A 74 2.81 -11.32 9.45
CA PHE A 74 1.99 -12.50 9.74
C PHE A 74 1.76 -12.56 11.25
N SER A 75 0.51 -12.67 11.68
CA SER A 75 0.13 -12.64 13.10
C SER A 75 0.68 -11.42 13.87
N GLY A 76 0.79 -10.26 13.20
CA GLY A 76 1.31 -9.02 13.79
C GLY A 76 2.83 -8.84 13.74
N GLU A 77 3.58 -9.85 13.29
CA GLU A 77 5.05 -9.81 13.24
C GLU A 77 5.58 -9.70 11.82
N THR A 78 6.60 -8.85 11.63
CA THR A 78 7.28 -8.73 10.34
C THR A 78 8.12 -9.97 10.06
N PHE A 79 7.83 -10.68 8.98
CA PHE A 79 8.63 -11.84 8.58
C PHE A 79 9.50 -11.60 7.35
N GLY A 80 9.16 -10.59 6.55
CA GLY A 80 9.87 -10.24 5.33
C GLY A 80 9.90 -8.75 5.06
N MET A 81 10.97 -8.30 4.40
CA MET A 81 11.15 -6.92 3.95
C MET A 81 11.75 -6.92 2.54
N ALA A 82 11.33 -5.97 1.72
CA ALA A 82 11.84 -5.77 0.37
C ALA A 82 11.88 -4.28 0.03
N VAL A 83 12.83 -3.89 -0.80
CA VAL A 83 12.92 -2.53 -1.35
C VAL A 83 12.35 -2.56 -2.75
N ILE A 84 11.40 -1.66 -3.01
CA ILE A 84 10.84 -1.46 -4.34
C ILE A 84 11.60 -0.31 -5.00
N PRO A 85 12.11 -0.48 -6.24
CA PRO A 85 12.75 0.61 -6.96
C PRO A 85 11.83 1.82 -7.08
N GLY A 86 12.40 3.01 -6.89
CA GLY A 86 11.69 4.26 -7.14
C GLY A 86 11.20 4.36 -8.60
N PHE A 87 10.07 5.02 -8.79
CA PHE A 87 9.46 5.23 -10.10
C PHE A 87 8.76 6.59 -10.13
N SER A 88 8.39 7.06 -11.32
CA SER A 88 7.63 8.31 -11.48
C SER A 88 6.34 8.05 -12.22
N GLN A 89 5.28 8.73 -11.80
CA GLN A 89 3.99 8.68 -12.44
C GLN A 89 3.59 10.07 -12.90
N GLU A 90 3.37 10.19 -14.21
CA GLU A 90 2.65 11.32 -14.78
C GLU A 90 1.24 11.44 -14.19
N THR A 91 0.57 12.55 -14.46
CA THR A 91 -0.81 12.78 -14.03
C THR A 91 -1.74 11.71 -14.60
N ARG A 92 -2.71 11.21 -13.81
CA ARG A 92 -3.71 10.21 -14.27
C ARG A 92 -3.07 8.95 -14.85
N ASN A 93 -1.99 8.48 -14.24
CA ASN A 93 -1.25 7.30 -14.69
C ASN A 93 -1.34 6.16 -13.68
N THR A 94 -1.27 4.94 -14.19
CA THR A 94 -1.25 3.70 -13.41
C THR A 94 0.04 2.94 -13.70
N SER A 95 0.66 2.41 -12.66
CA SER A 95 1.90 1.64 -12.78
C SER A 95 1.82 0.43 -11.87
N THR A 96 2.20 -0.73 -12.40
CA THR A 96 2.25 -1.97 -11.63
C THR A 96 3.70 -2.26 -11.29
N VAL A 97 3.96 -2.57 -10.03
CA VAL A 97 5.28 -2.88 -9.51
C VAL A 97 5.25 -4.23 -8.78
N SER A 98 6.20 -5.09 -9.11
CA SER A 98 6.34 -6.41 -8.51
C SER A 98 7.27 -6.34 -7.30
N VAL A 99 6.91 -7.08 -6.24
CA VAL A 99 7.74 -7.23 -5.04
C VAL A 99 7.79 -8.70 -4.63
N GLU A 100 8.99 -9.18 -4.29
CA GLU A 100 9.23 -10.55 -3.83
C GLU A 100 9.76 -10.55 -2.40
N PHE A 101 9.13 -11.35 -1.54
CA PHE A 101 9.59 -11.69 -0.20
C PHE A 101 9.98 -13.16 -0.20
N LYS A 102 11.27 -13.45 -0.05
CA LYS A 102 11.76 -14.83 0.03
C LYS A 102 12.86 -14.93 1.07
N GLY A 103 12.79 -15.97 1.89
CA GLY A 103 13.80 -16.21 2.90
C GLY A 103 13.32 -17.10 4.02
N GLN A 104 14.11 -17.05 5.10
CA GLN A 104 13.83 -17.75 6.33
C GLN A 104 13.97 -16.77 7.49
N THR A 105 13.04 -16.80 8.43
CA THR A 105 13.09 -15.97 9.63
C THR A 105 12.64 -16.75 10.85
N ARG A 106 12.91 -16.20 12.04
CA ARG A 106 12.30 -16.68 13.29
C ARG A 106 11.05 -15.88 13.58
N MET A 107 9.97 -16.57 13.93
CA MET A 107 8.72 -16.00 14.41
C MET A 107 8.60 -16.21 15.92
N ALA A 108 7.83 -15.38 16.60
CA ALA A 108 7.44 -15.63 17.97
C ALA A 108 6.42 -16.79 18.08
N ASP A 109 6.24 -17.27 19.31
CA ASP A 109 5.42 -18.44 19.59
C ASP A 109 3.94 -18.20 19.25
N GLU A 110 3.47 -16.95 19.37
CA GLU A 110 2.09 -16.54 19.03
C GLU A 110 1.76 -16.79 17.55
N ALA A 111 2.75 -16.71 16.65
CA ALA A 111 2.56 -16.99 15.24
C ALA A 111 2.25 -18.47 14.96
N ALA A 112 2.65 -19.39 15.85
CA ALA A 112 2.44 -20.82 15.67
C ALA A 112 0.97 -21.23 15.79
N GLU A 113 0.21 -20.58 16.68
CA GLU A 113 -1.23 -20.80 16.83
C GLU A 113 -1.98 -20.33 15.57
N THR A 114 -1.68 -19.12 15.10
CA THR A 114 -2.26 -18.55 13.87
C THR A 114 -1.91 -19.39 12.64
N TYR A 115 -0.65 -19.81 12.51
CA TYR A 115 -0.22 -20.70 11.44
C TYR A 115 -0.95 -22.05 11.48
N SER A 116 -1.08 -22.68 12.64
CA SER A 116 -1.76 -23.97 12.77
C SER A 116 -3.22 -23.91 12.36
N ARG A 117 -3.91 -22.79 12.68
CA ARG A 117 -5.28 -22.52 12.26
C ARG A 117 -5.40 -22.33 10.75
N GLU A 118 -4.60 -21.44 10.17
CA GLU A 118 -4.67 -21.06 8.75
C GLU A 118 -4.15 -22.15 7.80
N LYS A 119 -3.21 -22.98 8.27
CA LYS A 119 -2.70 -24.13 7.52
C LYS A 119 -3.78 -25.15 7.18
N VAL A 120 -4.82 -25.30 8.00
CA VAL A 120 -5.94 -26.23 7.74
C VAL A 120 -6.63 -25.90 6.42
N ASP A 121 -6.84 -24.62 6.16
CA ASP A 121 -7.53 -24.13 4.95
C ASP A 121 -6.56 -23.89 3.78
N GLY A 122 -5.26 -23.86 4.07
CA GLY A 122 -4.19 -23.55 3.11
C GLY A 122 -4.21 -22.09 2.65
N ASN A 123 -4.90 -21.22 3.39
CA ASN A 123 -5.12 -19.81 3.10
C ASN A 123 -4.58 -19.00 4.27
N TYR A 124 -3.68 -18.06 3.97
CA TYR A 124 -2.97 -17.29 4.98
C TYR A 124 -3.30 -15.81 4.87
N GLU A 125 -3.52 -15.16 6.00
CA GLU A 125 -3.75 -13.71 6.07
C GLU A 125 -2.44 -12.97 6.32
N PHE A 126 -2.15 -11.98 5.47
CA PHE A 126 -0.99 -11.12 5.60
C PHE A 126 -1.39 -9.65 5.62
N ASN A 127 -0.68 -8.87 6.43
CA ASN A 127 -0.69 -7.41 6.30
C ASN A 127 0.59 -7.00 5.56
N VAL A 128 0.43 -6.28 4.45
CA VAL A 128 1.54 -5.72 3.67
C VAL A 128 1.54 -4.22 3.89
N GLU A 129 2.63 -3.71 4.45
CA GLU A 129 2.84 -2.29 4.68
C GLU A 129 3.88 -1.79 3.68
N VAL A 130 3.61 -0.68 2.99
CA VAL A 130 4.60 0.01 2.16
C VAL A 130 4.81 1.42 2.66
N ASP A 131 5.99 1.69 3.21
CA ASP A 131 6.46 3.03 3.53
C ASP A 131 6.96 3.68 2.23
N ALA A 132 6.26 4.72 1.76
CA ALA A 132 6.59 5.43 0.53
C ALA A 132 6.99 6.87 0.82
N ARG A 133 8.17 7.27 0.32
CA ARG A 133 8.58 8.68 0.27
C ARG A 133 8.40 9.20 -1.14
N LEU A 134 7.56 10.22 -1.29
CA LEU A 134 7.18 10.77 -2.59
C LEU A 134 7.33 12.28 -2.67
N TRP A 135 7.53 12.76 -3.89
CA TRP A 135 7.59 14.17 -4.24
C TRP A 135 6.48 14.46 -5.24
N LYS A 136 5.66 15.46 -4.96
CA LYS A 136 4.71 15.97 -5.96
C LYS A 136 5.35 17.10 -6.73
N GLU A 137 5.17 17.08 -8.04
CA GLU A 137 5.66 18.10 -8.97
C GLU A 137 4.49 18.69 -9.74
N LYS A 138 4.45 20.01 -9.77
CA LYS A 138 3.47 20.77 -10.53
C LYS A 138 4.14 21.47 -11.70
N ASN A 139 3.80 21.03 -12.90
CA ASN A 139 4.23 21.70 -14.12
C ASN A 139 3.25 22.82 -14.47
N ASN A 140 3.76 24.00 -14.83
CA ASN A 140 2.95 24.97 -15.55
C ASN A 140 2.86 24.59 -17.03
N ARG A 141 1.98 25.28 -17.78
CA ARG A 141 1.90 25.17 -19.25
C ARG A 141 3.20 25.56 -19.99
N LYS A 142 4.23 26.01 -19.28
CA LYS A 142 5.54 26.39 -19.83
C LYS A 142 6.65 25.40 -19.45
N GLU A 143 6.29 24.20 -18.94
CA GLU A 143 7.23 23.14 -18.56
C GLU A 143 8.22 23.49 -17.43
N GLU A 144 7.98 24.58 -16.70
CA GLU A 144 8.75 24.88 -15.48
C GLU A 144 8.10 24.21 -14.26
N VAL A 145 8.92 23.52 -13.47
CA VAL A 145 8.55 22.92 -12.18
C VAL A 145 8.37 24.04 -11.16
N LEU A 146 7.13 24.28 -10.73
CA LEU A 146 6.79 25.38 -9.83
C LEU A 146 6.92 25.01 -8.35
N GLU A 147 6.56 23.78 -7.99
CA GLU A 147 6.37 23.36 -6.60
C GLU A 147 6.82 21.90 -6.48
N THR A 148 7.78 21.65 -5.58
CA THR A 148 8.22 20.32 -5.16
C THR A 148 8.02 20.19 -3.66
N GLU A 149 7.11 19.32 -3.24
CA GLU A 149 6.84 19.08 -1.81
C GLU A 149 7.04 17.59 -1.51
N ALA A 150 7.81 17.32 -0.46
CA ALA A 150 8.04 15.97 0.02
C ALA A 150 6.88 15.53 0.89
N ILE A 151 6.35 14.34 0.60
CA ILE A 151 5.21 13.72 1.27
C ILE A 151 5.63 12.30 1.67
N SER A 152 5.17 11.85 2.83
CA SER A 152 5.29 10.45 3.22
C SER A 152 3.92 9.81 3.13
N ALA A 153 3.86 8.55 2.70
CA ALA A 153 2.64 7.78 2.72
C ALA A 153 2.92 6.38 3.26
N VAL A 154 1.96 5.84 4.01
CA VAL A 154 1.95 4.45 4.45
C VAL A 154 0.77 3.76 3.78
N VAL A 155 1.06 2.68 3.06
CA VAL A 155 0.06 1.85 2.40
C VAL A 155 -0.13 0.56 3.18
N ASP A 156 -1.33 0.31 3.67
CA ASP A 156 -1.71 -0.90 4.41
C ASP A 156 -2.63 -1.78 3.55
N CYS A 157 -2.20 -3.01 3.26
CA CYS A 157 -2.98 -4.00 2.50
C CYS A 157 -3.19 -5.27 3.31
N TRP A 158 -4.44 -5.63 3.60
CA TRP A 158 -4.79 -6.90 4.24
C TRP A 158 -5.20 -7.91 3.17
N ILE A 159 -4.34 -8.90 2.90
CA ILE A 159 -4.53 -9.87 1.83
C ILE A 159 -4.69 -11.28 2.37
N ASN A 160 -5.53 -12.07 1.70
CA ASN A 160 -5.66 -13.50 1.95
C ASN A 160 -5.09 -14.27 0.76
N VAL A 161 -4.07 -15.08 0.98
CA VAL A 161 -3.32 -15.76 -0.08
C VAL A 161 -3.32 -17.26 0.15
N ALA A 162 -3.80 -18.00 -0.84
CA ALA A 162 -3.72 -19.46 -0.83
C ALA A 162 -2.31 -19.92 -1.18
N LEU A 163 -1.81 -20.93 -0.46
CA LEU A 163 -0.57 -21.62 -0.82
C LEU A 163 -0.78 -22.37 -2.14
N MET A 164 0.11 -22.14 -3.10
CA MET A 164 0.07 -22.86 -4.37
C MET A 164 0.27 -24.35 -4.12
N SER A 165 -0.75 -25.14 -4.48
CA SER A 165 -0.70 -26.60 -4.44
C SER A 165 -0.85 -27.15 -5.85
N ASN A 166 -0.27 -28.31 -6.13
CA ASN A 166 -0.42 -29.04 -7.40
C ASN A 166 -1.84 -29.62 -7.61
N SER A 167 -2.85 -29.15 -6.86
CA SER A 167 -4.22 -29.63 -6.98
C SER A 167 -4.94 -29.01 -8.18
N SER A 168 -5.93 -29.74 -8.70
CA SER A 168 -6.53 -29.57 -10.04
C SER A 168 -7.35 -28.29 -10.26
N SER A 169 -7.35 -27.34 -9.32
CA SER A 169 -7.94 -26.01 -9.50
C SER A 169 -7.09 -24.94 -8.81
N PRO A 170 -6.41 -24.05 -9.57
CA PRO A 170 -5.70 -22.92 -8.98
C PRO A 170 -6.72 -21.98 -8.30
N ARG A 171 -6.57 -21.75 -7.00
CA ARG A 171 -7.33 -20.71 -6.30
C ARG A 171 -6.85 -19.35 -6.83
N THR A 172 -7.72 -18.66 -7.55
CA THR A 172 -7.41 -17.33 -8.09
C THR A 172 -7.41 -16.31 -6.94
N PHE A 173 -6.34 -15.53 -6.84
CA PHE A 173 -6.26 -14.42 -5.88
C PHE A 173 -7.30 -13.35 -6.21
N GLU A 174 -7.99 -12.84 -5.21
CA GLU A 174 -8.93 -11.74 -5.35
C GLU A 174 -8.20 -10.40 -5.20
N ARG A 175 -8.34 -9.53 -6.20
CA ARG A 175 -7.77 -8.19 -6.16
C ARG A 175 -8.22 -7.46 -4.90
N THR A 176 -7.26 -6.93 -4.15
CA THR A 176 -7.51 -6.29 -2.84
C THR A 176 -7.11 -4.82 -2.89
N GLN A 177 -8.00 -3.92 -2.47
CA GLN A 177 -7.70 -2.49 -2.33
C GLN A 177 -6.95 -2.23 -1.02
N CYS A 178 -5.95 -1.33 -1.07
CA CYS A 178 -5.16 -0.96 0.08
C CYS A 178 -5.59 0.38 0.65
N ARG A 179 -5.36 0.58 1.94
CA ARG A 179 -5.58 1.86 2.62
C ARG A 179 -4.30 2.68 2.52
N VAL A 180 -4.40 3.89 1.97
CA VAL A 180 -3.29 4.84 1.88
C VAL A 180 -3.48 5.93 2.94
N LYS A 181 -2.44 6.22 3.71
CA LYS A 181 -2.41 7.29 4.72
C LYS A 181 -1.24 8.22 4.40
N PHE A 182 -1.49 9.53 4.41
CA PHE A 182 -0.49 10.59 4.21
C PHE A 182 -0.11 11.26 5.53
#